data_AF-A0A812N458-F1
#
_entry.id   AF-A0A812N458-F1
#
_cell.length_a   1.000
_cell.length_b   1.000
_cell.length_c   1.000
_cell.angle_alpha   90.00
_cell.angle_beta   90.00
_cell.angle_gamma   90.00
#
_symmetry.space_group_name_H-M   'P 1'
#
loop_
_entity.id
_entity.type
_entity.pdbx_description
1 polymer ?
#
loop_
_entity_poly.entity_id
_entity_poly.type
_entity_poly.pdbx_seq_one_letter_code
_entity_poly.pdbx_strand_id
1 'polypeptide(L)'
;MASQSTSAPSASSSSSLSHFSMFSQEEVLSHTVLLVKDEISWTLQELGEHGDVKQEELEELADATVSGCEADVKQEKLEEKEDKHELQNSDQPSVQDVAQKSTEGQPQQIRKKDLTGADILERLKTGHFAALARSLEGEIGIKDETWERMPARTCVHDLLVRYNAMEDPKNLYHFERAGCVEGVTSVLVATGFFQREFRGFAKHGSSIAKGFGKKIPAPWLDQRAAEQAACELFKRDAEVQEVRQWLPPKMDRIRKFFKLEKHQKDELAAMGFPPTTVQSDITKAIYSGFRDLGCRTSMWDTYEG
;
A
#
# COMPACT_ATOMS: atom_id res chain seq x y z
N MET A 1 -44.25 59.76 11.43
CA MET A 1 -43.67 61.12 11.33
C MET A 1 -42.84 61.37 12.58
N ALA A 2 -41.51 61.37 12.45
CA ALA A 2 -40.57 62.13 13.26
C ALA A 2 -39.16 61.72 12.79
N SER A 3 -38.47 62.70 12.23
CA SER A 3 -37.16 62.65 11.59
C SER A 3 -36.02 62.66 12.62
N GLN A 4 -34.78 62.62 12.09
CA GLN A 4 -33.47 62.96 12.67
C GLN A 4 -32.58 61.74 12.99
N SER A 5 -31.26 61.76 12.80
CA SER A 5 -30.35 62.67 12.10
C SER A 5 -29.00 61.95 12.01
N THR A 6 -28.27 62.29 10.96
CA THR A 6 -26.88 61.97 10.61
C THR A 6 -25.84 62.22 11.71
N SER A 7 -24.77 61.41 11.71
CA SER A 7 -23.37 61.92 11.72
C SER A 7 -22.34 60.79 11.57
N ALA A 8 -21.52 60.88 10.52
CA ALA A 8 -20.23 60.22 10.37
C ALA A 8 -19.12 61.04 11.07
N PRO A 9 -17.96 60.44 11.34
CA PRO A 9 -16.71 61.18 11.34
C PRO A 9 -15.64 60.52 10.45
N SER A 10 -15.22 61.31 9.46
CA SER A 10 -13.87 61.77 9.19
C SER A 10 -12.67 60.87 9.53
N ALA A 11 -11.91 60.60 8.48
CA ALA A 11 -10.52 60.21 8.50
C ALA A 11 -9.61 61.22 9.23
N SER A 12 -8.55 60.69 9.85
CA SER A 12 -7.32 61.44 10.13
C SER A 12 -6.13 60.49 10.16
N SER A 13 -5.18 60.83 9.29
CA SER A 13 -3.84 60.27 9.11
C SER A 13 -2.95 60.42 10.35
N SER A 14 -2.02 59.49 10.58
CA SER A 14 -0.64 59.83 10.97
C SER A 14 0.27 58.60 11.04
N SER A 15 1.40 58.77 10.40
CA SER A 15 2.62 57.97 10.33
C SER A 15 3.17 57.49 11.68
N SER A 16 3.70 56.26 11.74
CA SER A 16 4.83 55.95 12.61
C SER A 16 5.80 54.98 11.93
N LEU A 17 6.93 55.55 11.51
CA LEU A 17 8.20 54.85 11.29
C LEU A 17 8.63 54.17 12.60
N SER A 18 8.91 52.88 12.57
CA SER A 18 9.84 52.27 13.53
C SER A 18 10.43 50.97 13.01
N HIS A 19 11.74 51.04 12.75
CA HIS A 19 12.73 49.98 12.90
C HIS A 19 12.59 48.70 12.06
N PHE A 20 13.18 48.81 10.87
CA PHE A 20 13.92 47.76 10.17
C PHE A 20 14.88 47.06 11.16
N SER A 21 14.60 45.80 11.52
CA SER A 21 15.56 44.91 12.15
C SER A 21 16.10 43.97 11.07
N MET A 22 17.27 44.31 10.54
CA MET A 22 18.11 43.37 9.80
C MET A 22 18.63 42.33 10.80
N PHE A 23 17.94 41.21 10.93
CA PHE A 23 18.58 40.00 11.41
C PHE A 23 19.30 39.35 10.23
N SER A 24 20.62 39.28 10.37
CA SER A 24 21.55 38.69 9.41
C SER A 24 21.10 37.32 8.93
N GLN A 25 20.98 37.19 7.62
CA GLN A 25 20.53 35.99 6.91
C GLN A 25 21.67 34.98 6.68
N GLU A 26 22.74 35.02 7.48
CA GLU A 26 23.98 34.25 7.27
C GLU A 26 24.28 33.15 8.31
N GLU A 27 23.45 32.94 9.34
CA GLU A 27 23.71 31.91 10.37
C GLU A 27 22.70 30.75 10.43
N VAL A 28 21.88 30.54 9.40
CA VAL A 28 20.98 29.36 9.32
C VAL A 28 21.46 28.30 8.31
N LEU A 29 22.56 28.54 7.61
CA LEU A 29 23.05 27.64 6.56
C LEU A 29 24.18 26.68 6.98
N SER A 30 24.58 26.66 8.26
CA SER A 30 25.65 25.77 8.73
C SER A 30 25.18 24.55 9.53
N HIS A 31 23.87 24.32 9.68
CA HIS A 31 23.34 23.15 10.38
C HIS A 31 22.42 22.22 9.57
N THR A 32 22.24 22.48 8.27
CA THR A 32 21.32 21.70 7.42
C THR A 32 22.04 20.84 6.37
N VAL A 33 23.37 20.73 6.40
CA VAL A 33 24.17 20.05 5.36
C VAL A 33 24.73 18.68 5.80
N LEU A 34 24.23 18.09 6.90
CA LEU A 34 24.65 16.74 7.34
C LEU A 34 23.50 15.78 7.68
N LEU A 35 22.39 15.83 6.93
CA LEU A 35 21.29 14.85 7.06
C LEU A 35 20.65 14.47 5.71
N VAL A 36 21.45 14.22 4.67
CA VAL A 36 20.95 13.73 3.36
C VAL A 36 21.71 12.49 2.86
N LYS A 37 22.37 11.72 3.75
CA LYS A 37 23.10 10.50 3.32
C LYS A 37 22.68 9.16 3.91
N ASP A 38 21.73 9.10 4.85
CA ASP A 38 21.35 7.83 5.50
C ASP A 38 19.83 7.51 5.52
N GLU A 39 19.05 8.01 4.55
CA GLU A 39 17.63 7.61 4.38
C GLU A 39 17.40 6.51 3.32
N ILE A 40 18.39 5.63 3.11
CA ILE A 40 18.24 4.43 2.27
C ILE A 40 18.84 3.22 3.01
N SER A 41 18.08 2.59 3.92
CA SER A 41 18.51 1.26 4.42
C SER A 41 17.46 0.36 5.11
N TRP A 42 16.18 0.73 5.24
CA TRP A 42 15.26 -0.09 6.08
C TRP A 42 13.88 -0.41 5.51
N THR A 43 13.73 -0.57 4.20
CA THR A 43 12.47 -1.08 3.59
C THR A 43 12.68 -2.18 2.54
N LEU A 44 13.68 -3.05 2.75
CA LEU A 44 13.93 -4.21 1.87
C LEU A 44 14.43 -5.43 2.66
N GLN A 45 13.69 -5.84 3.70
CA GLN A 45 14.00 -7.09 4.41
C GLN A 45 12.76 -7.90 4.83
N GLU A 46 11.68 -7.90 4.04
CA GLU A 46 10.54 -8.81 4.29
C GLU A 46 9.84 -9.34 3.01
N LEU A 47 10.48 -9.25 1.85
CA LEU A 47 10.02 -9.88 0.61
C LEU A 47 11.20 -10.56 -0.09
N GLY A 48 11.56 -11.77 0.32
CA GLY A 48 12.64 -12.50 -0.32
C GLY A 48 13.08 -13.82 0.31
N GLU A 49 12.16 -14.69 0.73
CA GLU A 49 12.49 -16.12 0.88
C GLU A 49 11.57 -16.93 -0.03
N HIS A 50 11.94 -16.99 -1.31
CA HIS A 50 11.81 -18.17 -2.17
C HIS A 50 12.33 -17.80 -3.56
N GLY A 51 13.51 -18.33 -3.89
CA GLY A 51 14.09 -18.20 -5.22
C GLY A 51 15.58 -18.51 -5.23
N ASP A 52 15.93 -19.77 -4.96
CA ASP A 52 17.19 -20.34 -5.47
C ASP A 52 17.17 -20.23 -7.00
N VAL A 53 17.81 -19.19 -7.51
CA VAL A 53 18.18 -19.09 -8.93
C VAL A 53 19.69 -19.09 -8.96
N LYS A 54 20.22 -20.27 -9.33
CA LYS A 54 21.59 -20.45 -9.79
C LYS A 54 21.87 -19.42 -10.90
N GLN A 55 22.76 -18.48 -10.62
CA GLN A 55 23.33 -17.59 -11.61
C GLN A 55 24.60 -18.26 -12.12
N GLU A 56 24.46 -18.97 -13.24
CA GLU A 56 25.56 -19.43 -14.07
C GLU A 56 26.06 -18.25 -14.93
N GLU A 57 27.39 -18.15 -15.00
CA GLU A 57 28.23 -17.69 -16.10
C GLU A 57 27.68 -16.60 -17.04
N LEU A 58 28.28 -15.41 -16.98
CA LEU A 58 28.86 -14.80 -18.18
C LEU A 58 29.85 -13.68 -17.80
N GLU A 59 30.96 -13.64 -18.53
CA GLU A 59 32.00 -12.60 -18.59
C GLU A 59 33.12 -12.63 -17.53
N GLU A 60 34.25 -13.26 -17.88
CA GLU A 60 35.49 -12.49 -18.08
C GLU A 60 36.50 -13.27 -18.94
N LEU A 61 36.76 -12.75 -20.14
CA LEU A 61 37.91 -13.08 -20.98
C LEU A 61 39.01 -12.07 -20.65
N ALA A 62 39.99 -12.46 -19.84
CA ALA A 62 41.29 -11.79 -19.79
C ALA A 62 42.37 -12.73 -19.21
N ASP A 63 43.30 -13.09 -20.11
CA ASP A 63 44.68 -13.51 -19.94
C ASP A 63 45.10 -14.69 -19.03
N ALA A 64 45.74 -15.63 -19.74
CA ALA A 64 46.64 -16.71 -19.35
C ALA A 64 47.39 -16.56 -18.01
N THR A 65 47.55 -17.68 -17.29
CA THR A 65 48.84 -18.41 -17.13
C THR A 65 48.71 -19.52 -16.06
N VAL A 66 48.95 -20.76 -16.49
CA VAL A 66 49.60 -21.89 -15.78
C VAL A 66 49.14 -22.28 -14.36
N SER A 67 48.63 -23.51 -14.26
CA SER A 67 49.16 -24.63 -13.42
C SER A 67 48.03 -25.41 -12.77
N GLY A 68 48.00 -26.71 -13.03
CA GLY A 68 46.99 -27.63 -12.49
C GLY A 68 47.12 -27.91 -10.99
N CYS A 69 46.09 -28.56 -10.46
CA CYS A 69 46.17 -29.83 -9.73
C CYS A 69 44.75 -30.33 -9.42
N GLU A 70 44.52 -31.59 -9.81
CA GLU A 70 43.81 -32.67 -9.12
C GLU A 70 42.53 -32.40 -8.31
N ALA A 71 41.46 -33.03 -8.83
CA ALA A 71 40.46 -33.88 -8.18
C ALA A 71 40.30 -33.80 -6.66
N ASP A 72 39.05 -33.63 -6.21
CA ASP A 72 38.53 -34.54 -5.18
C ASP A 72 37.01 -34.76 -5.31
N VAL A 73 36.65 -36.03 -5.23
CA VAL A 73 35.31 -36.61 -5.35
C VAL A 73 34.76 -36.75 -3.93
N LYS A 74 33.53 -36.30 -3.66
CA LYS A 74 32.83 -36.72 -2.44
C LYS A 74 31.36 -37.09 -2.71
N GLN A 75 31.11 -38.37 -2.43
CA GLN A 75 29.88 -39.13 -2.50
C GLN A 75 28.79 -38.67 -1.52
N GLU A 76 27.56 -38.99 -1.94
CA GLU A 76 26.41 -39.53 -1.20
C GLU A 76 26.28 -39.25 0.31
N LYS A 77 25.10 -38.74 0.69
CA LYS A 77 24.28 -39.45 1.68
C LYS A 77 22.79 -39.24 1.43
N LEU A 78 22.17 -40.30 0.91
CA LEU A 78 20.74 -40.57 0.93
C LEU A 78 20.38 -41.05 2.35
N GLU A 79 19.34 -40.49 2.98
CA GLU A 79 18.68 -41.15 4.10
C GLU A 79 17.19 -40.81 4.11
N GLU A 80 16.45 -41.81 3.67
CA GLU A 80 15.01 -42.05 3.69
C GLU A 80 14.55 -42.32 5.13
N LYS A 81 13.36 -41.82 5.53
CA LYS A 81 12.60 -42.41 6.64
C LYS A 81 11.11 -42.03 6.61
N GLU A 82 10.37 -42.95 6.00
CA GLU A 82 9.15 -43.62 6.45
C GLU A 82 8.04 -42.86 7.18
N ASP A 83 6.87 -43.02 6.57
CA ASP A 83 5.51 -42.85 7.05
C ASP A 83 5.19 -43.58 8.36
N LYS A 84 4.35 -42.95 9.19
CA LYS A 84 3.45 -43.67 10.11
C LYS A 84 2.02 -43.15 9.98
N HIS A 85 1.23 -43.98 9.32
CA HIS A 85 -0.22 -44.11 9.44
C HIS A 85 -0.61 -44.38 10.89
N GLU A 86 -1.62 -43.67 11.41
CA GLU A 86 -2.53 -44.25 12.39
C GLU A 86 -3.96 -43.74 12.15
N LEU A 87 -4.79 -44.67 11.69
CA LEU A 87 -6.24 -44.57 11.55
C LEU A 87 -6.87 -44.72 12.94
N GLN A 88 -7.82 -43.85 13.28
CA GLN A 88 -8.87 -44.19 14.22
C GLN A 88 -10.23 -43.80 13.64
N ASN A 89 -10.94 -44.84 13.20
CA ASN A 89 -12.37 -44.86 12.96
C ASN A 89 -13.09 -44.73 14.30
N SER A 90 -14.09 -43.86 14.37
CA SER A 90 -15.18 -43.99 15.33
C SER A 90 -16.48 -43.74 14.58
N ASP A 91 -17.18 -44.84 14.32
CA ASP A 91 -18.56 -44.87 13.85
C ASP A 91 -19.49 -44.37 14.95
N GLN A 92 -20.26 -43.32 14.67
CA GLN A 92 -21.49 -43.03 15.40
C GLN A 92 -22.55 -42.46 14.44
N PRO A 93 -23.72 -43.12 14.28
CA PRO A 93 -24.79 -42.61 13.46
C PRO A 93 -25.67 -41.66 14.30
N SER A 94 -25.85 -40.43 13.85
CA SER A 94 -26.84 -39.52 14.42
C SER A 94 -27.60 -38.77 13.33
N VAL A 95 -28.81 -39.27 13.09
CA VAL A 95 -30.07 -38.59 12.80
C VAL A 95 -30.03 -37.37 11.87
N GLN A 96 -30.65 -37.57 10.71
CA GLN A 96 -31.08 -36.58 9.75
C GLN A 96 -31.95 -35.51 10.41
N ASP A 97 -31.59 -34.25 10.21
CA ASP A 97 -32.58 -33.17 10.18
C ASP A 97 -32.31 -32.29 8.97
N VAL A 98 -33.30 -32.27 8.08
CA VAL A 98 -33.26 -31.63 6.77
C VAL A 98 -33.59 -30.16 6.97
N ALA A 99 -32.56 -29.37 7.30
CA ALA A 99 -32.61 -27.93 7.11
C ALA A 99 -31.81 -27.60 5.84
N GLN A 100 -32.54 -27.35 4.75
CA GLN A 100 -32.01 -26.76 3.52
C GLN A 100 -31.36 -25.41 3.85
N LYS A 101 -30.07 -25.44 4.16
CA LYS A 101 -29.22 -24.27 4.19
C LYS A 101 -28.84 -24.00 2.74
N SER A 102 -29.50 -23.02 2.13
CA SER A 102 -29.12 -22.48 0.83
C SER A 102 -27.62 -22.19 0.86
N THR A 103 -26.86 -22.98 0.11
CA THR A 103 -25.44 -22.78 -0.13
C THR A 103 -25.32 -21.46 -0.90
N GLU A 104 -25.04 -20.38 -0.19
CA GLU A 104 -24.48 -19.16 -0.77
C GLU A 104 -23.34 -19.59 -1.69
N GLY A 105 -23.52 -19.29 -2.97
CA GLY A 105 -22.67 -19.75 -4.05
C GLY A 105 -21.23 -19.36 -3.78
N GLN A 106 -20.42 -20.34 -3.38
CA GLN A 106 -18.99 -20.22 -3.55
C GLN A 106 -18.75 -19.90 -5.02
N PRO A 107 -18.08 -18.80 -5.34
CA PRO A 107 -17.79 -18.47 -6.72
C PRO A 107 -17.01 -19.64 -7.29
N GLN A 108 -17.56 -20.26 -8.34
CA GLN A 108 -16.90 -21.35 -9.04
C GLN A 108 -15.52 -20.86 -9.43
N GLN A 109 -14.52 -21.31 -8.69
CA GLN A 109 -13.14 -20.97 -8.92
C GLN A 109 -12.76 -21.74 -10.18
N ILE A 110 -12.97 -21.12 -11.34
CA ILE A 110 -12.66 -21.70 -12.64
C ILE A 110 -11.20 -22.12 -12.55
N ARG A 111 -10.96 -23.44 -12.65
CA ARG A 111 -9.62 -23.98 -12.54
C ARG A 111 -8.82 -23.39 -13.69
N LYS A 112 -7.92 -22.48 -13.34
CA LYS A 112 -7.12 -21.69 -14.29
C LYS A 112 -6.34 -22.51 -15.32
N LYS A 113 -6.12 -23.79 -15.00
CA LYS A 113 -5.29 -24.72 -15.75
C LYS A 113 -5.91 -25.19 -17.06
N ASP A 114 -7.22 -25.00 -17.25
CA ASP A 114 -7.94 -25.56 -18.41
C ASP A 114 -8.40 -24.48 -19.40
N LEU A 115 -8.01 -23.21 -19.22
CA LEU A 115 -8.41 -22.11 -20.08
C LEU A 115 -7.40 -21.90 -21.21
N THR A 116 -7.86 -21.94 -22.46
CA THR A 116 -7.06 -21.59 -23.63
C THR A 116 -6.96 -20.07 -23.81
N GLY A 117 -6.00 -19.62 -24.63
CA GLY A 117 -5.90 -18.21 -25.02
C GLY A 117 -7.20 -17.69 -25.65
N ALA A 118 -7.89 -18.51 -26.44
CA ALA A 118 -9.15 -18.13 -27.10
C ALA A 118 -10.28 -17.91 -26.07
N ASP A 119 -10.39 -18.80 -25.08
CA ASP A 119 -11.38 -18.67 -23.99
C ASP A 119 -11.17 -17.38 -23.19
N ILE A 120 -9.92 -16.98 -22.96
CA ILE A 120 -9.58 -15.74 -22.25
C ILE A 120 -10.11 -14.53 -23.03
N LEU A 121 -9.90 -14.50 -24.35
CA LEU A 121 -10.37 -13.40 -25.21
C LEU A 121 -11.90 -13.37 -25.30
N GLU A 122 -12.56 -14.53 -25.36
CA GLU A 122 -14.02 -14.62 -25.35
C GLU A 122 -14.59 -14.12 -24.01
N ARG A 123 -13.99 -14.51 -22.88
CA ARG A 123 -14.36 -14.03 -21.54
C ARG A 123 -14.17 -12.53 -21.38
N LEU A 124 -13.15 -11.96 -22.02
CA LEU A 124 -12.94 -10.51 -22.07
C LEU A 124 -14.08 -9.82 -22.82
N LYS A 125 -14.46 -10.33 -23.99
CA LYS A 125 -15.55 -9.77 -24.82
C LYS A 125 -16.93 -9.90 -24.18
N THR A 126 -17.18 -11.00 -23.47
CA THR A 126 -18.47 -11.28 -22.80
C THR A 126 -18.63 -10.58 -21.46
N GLY A 127 -17.62 -9.82 -20.99
CA GLY A 127 -17.67 -9.12 -19.70
C GLY A 127 -17.56 -10.05 -18.49
N HIS A 128 -17.11 -11.30 -18.67
CA HIS A 128 -16.99 -12.26 -17.58
C HIS A 128 -16.04 -11.80 -16.47
N PHE A 129 -14.96 -11.09 -16.83
CA PHE A 129 -14.02 -10.55 -15.85
C PHE A 129 -14.60 -9.40 -15.01
N ALA A 130 -15.55 -8.63 -15.53
CA ALA A 130 -16.29 -7.67 -14.71
C ALA A 130 -17.18 -8.41 -13.69
N ALA A 131 -17.82 -9.52 -14.10
CA ALA A 131 -18.60 -10.36 -13.19
C ALA A 131 -17.73 -11.03 -12.10
N LEU A 132 -16.43 -11.25 -12.34
CA LEU A 132 -15.49 -11.73 -11.32
C LEU A 132 -15.42 -10.76 -10.12
N ALA A 133 -15.61 -9.46 -10.31
CA ALA A 133 -15.63 -8.50 -9.20
C ALA A 133 -16.66 -8.87 -8.13
N ARG A 134 -17.82 -9.42 -8.53
CA ARG A 134 -18.87 -9.89 -7.60
C ARG A 134 -18.40 -11.04 -6.72
N SER A 135 -17.52 -11.91 -7.24
CA SER A 135 -16.92 -12.98 -6.42
C SER A 135 -15.99 -12.48 -5.32
N LEU A 136 -15.54 -11.22 -5.43
CA LEU A 136 -14.65 -10.55 -4.50
C LEU A 136 -15.36 -9.45 -3.70
N GLU A 137 -16.69 -9.40 -3.75
CA GLU A 137 -17.48 -8.37 -3.08
C GLU A 137 -17.24 -8.37 -1.56
N GLY A 138 -17.12 -9.54 -0.93
CA GLY A 138 -16.80 -9.67 0.50
C GLY A 138 -15.39 -9.22 0.90
N GLU A 139 -14.54 -8.88 -0.07
CA GLU A 139 -13.17 -8.35 0.11
C GLU A 139 -13.08 -6.85 -0.22
N ILE A 140 -14.19 -6.22 -0.63
CA ILE A 140 -14.25 -4.77 -0.81
C ILE A 140 -14.08 -4.07 0.53
N GLY A 141 -13.32 -2.97 0.50
CA GLY A 141 -13.03 -2.13 1.65
C GLY A 141 -11.97 -2.69 2.60
N ILE A 142 -11.85 -2.04 3.75
CA ILE A 142 -11.08 -2.49 4.92
C ILE A 142 -12.06 -2.62 6.08
N LYS A 143 -12.30 -3.86 6.51
CA LYS A 143 -13.23 -4.20 7.59
C LYS A 143 -12.85 -3.50 8.89
N ASP A 144 -13.84 -3.11 9.69
CA ASP A 144 -13.64 -2.37 10.95
C ASP A 144 -12.66 -3.05 11.90
N GLU A 145 -12.83 -4.35 12.13
CA GLU A 145 -11.93 -5.13 12.98
C GLU A 145 -10.47 -5.07 12.52
N THR A 146 -10.26 -5.07 11.20
CA THR A 146 -8.91 -4.99 10.60
C THR A 146 -8.38 -3.57 10.68
N TRP A 147 -9.22 -2.57 10.39
CA TRP A 147 -8.86 -1.15 10.44
C TRP A 147 -8.44 -0.74 11.84
N GLU A 148 -9.21 -1.10 12.87
CA GLU A 148 -8.94 -0.74 14.26
C GLU A 148 -7.61 -1.32 14.75
N ARG A 149 -7.33 -2.58 14.45
CA ARG A 149 -6.10 -3.28 14.86
C ARG A 149 -4.86 -2.84 14.09
N MET A 150 -5.03 -2.32 12.88
CA MET A 150 -3.91 -1.93 12.03
C MET A 150 -3.23 -0.66 12.56
N PRO A 151 -1.87 -0.61 12.59
CA PRO A 151 -1.15 0.61 12.94
C PRO A 151 -1.54 1.78 12.04
N ALA A 152 -1.69 2.99 12.59
CA ALA A 152 -2.21 4.12 11.81
C ALA A 152 -1.36 4.45 10.57
N ARG A 153 -0.03 4.37 10.65
CA ARG A 153 0.85 4.56 9.49
C ARG A 153 0.60 3.53 8.38
N THR A 154 0.33 2.28 8.76
CA THR A 154 -0.03 1.22 7.81
C THR A 154 -1.42 1.48 7.21
N CYS A 155 -2.37 2.02 7.98
CA CYS A 155 -3.69 2.43 7.48
C CYS A 155 -3.58 3.49 6.38
N VAL A 156 -2.75 4.53 6.60
CA VAL A 156 -2.45 5.58 5.61
C VAL A 156 -1.94 4.95 4.31
N HIS A 157 -0.91 4.11 4.40
CA HIS A 157 -0.30 3.50 3.23
C HIS A 157 -1.27 2.56 2.49
N ASP A 158 -1.95 1.65 3.21
CA ASP A 158 -2.84 0.66 2.58
C ASP A 158 -4.03 1.32 1.89
N LEU A 159 -4.61 2.35 2.52
CA LEU A 159 -5.71 3.10 1.93
C LEU A 159 -5.25 3.84 0.69
N LEU A 160 -4.17 4.62 0.78
CA LEU A 160 -3.74 5.45 -0.34
C LEU A 160 -3.28 4.61 -1.54
N VAL A 161 -2.60 3.48 -1.32
CA VAL A 161 -2.19 2.56 -2.40
C VAL A 161 -3.40 1.93 -3.09
N ARG A 162 -4.44 1.55 -2.33
CA ARG A 162 -5.66 0.98 -2.91
C ARG A 162 -6.51 2.04 -3.62
N TYR A 163 -6.55 3.25 -3.05
CA TYR A 163 -7.30 4.37 -3.62
C TYR A 163 -6.65 4.91 -4.90
N ASN A 164 -5.31 4.90 -4.98
CA ASN A 164 -4.52 5.37 -6.12
C ASN A 164 -3.72 4.24 -6.79
N ALA A 165 -4.40 3.17 -7.19
CA ALA A 165 -3.75 1.95 -7.69
C ALA A 165 -2.79 2.12 -8.90
N MET A 166 -2.82 3.26 -9.57
CA MET A 166 -2.01 3.58 -10.76
C MET A 166 -0.80 4.47 -10.48
N GLU A 167 -0.69 5.05 -9.28
CA GLU A 167 0.39 5.98 -8.92
C GLU A 167 1.52 5.27 -8.15
N ASP A 168 2.73 5.85 -8.21
CA ASP A 168 3.86 5.37 -7.41
C ASP A 168 3.56 5.58 -5.92
N PRO A 169 3.62 4.53 -5.07
CA PRO A 169 3.40 4.63 -3.64
C PRO A 169 4.20 5.72 -2.92
N LYS A 170 5.37 6.10 -3.46
CA LYS A 170 6.23 7.16 -2.90
C LYS A 170 5.64 8.56 -3.01
N ASN A 171 4.75 8.78 -3.99
CA ASN A 171 4.18 10.09 -4.28
C ASN A 171 2.79 10.28 -3.65
N LEU A 172 2.28 9.29 -2.94
CA LEU A 172 0.92 9.29 -2.39
C LEU A 172 0.76 10.14 -1.14
N TYR A 173 1.83 10.28 -0.36
CA TYR A 173 1.87 11.13 0.82
C TYR A 173 3.31 11.41 1.25
N HIS A 174 3.48 12.49 2.00
CA HIS A 174 4.74 12.80 2.68
C HIS A 174 4.45 13.51 4.01
N PHE A 175 5.50 13.68 4.82
CA PHE A 175 5.42 14.41 6.07
C PHE A 175 6.21 15.70 6.00
N GLU A 176 5.55 16.81 6.26
CA GLU A 176 6.21 18.06 6.58
C GLU A 176 6.44 18.12 8.09
N ARG A 177 7.57 18.68 8.52
CA ARG A 177 8.03 18.64 9.91
C ARG A 177 8.47 20.02 10.34
N ALA A 178 8.02 20.45 11.51
CA ALA A 178 8.42 21.71 12.12
C ALA A 178 8.72 21.49 13.60
N GLY A 179 9.94 21.86 14.03
CA GLY A 179 10.29 21.94 15.44
C GLY A 179 9.82 23.25 16.05
N CYS A 180 9.37 23.19 17.30
CA CYS A 180 9.06 24.37 18.10
C CYS A 180 9.63 24.20 19.52
N VAL A 181 9.58 25.25 20.34
CA VAL A 181 10.13 25.23 21.70
C VAL A 181 9.50 24.13 22.56
N GLU A 182 8.23 23.82 22.33
CA GLU A 182 7.47 22.88 23.15
C GLU A 182 7.53 21.43 22.66
N GLY A 183 7.92 21.20 21.40
CA GLY A 183 7.85 19.88 20.79
C GLY A 183 8.02 19.89 19.27
N VAL A 184 7.59 18.79 18.64
CA VAL A 184 7.64 18.61 17.19
C VAL A 184 6.21 18.55 16.65
N THR A 185 5.96 19.31 15.59
CA THR A 185 4.74 19.20 14.77
C THR A 185 5.09 18.46 13.49
N SER A 186 4.23 17.53 13.09
CA SER A 186 4.31 16.86 11.80
C SER A 186 2.97 16.95 11.07
N VAL A 187 3.00 17.32 9.80
CA VAL A 187 1.83 17.39 8.92
C VAL A 187 1.93 16.26 7.92
N LEU A 188 0.99 15.32 7.96
CA LEU A 188 0.80 14.34 6.90
C LEU A 188 0.07 15.01 5.75
N VAL A 189 0.74 15.16 4.61
CA VAL A 189 0.15 15.67 3.38
C VAL A 189 -0.22 14.48 2.50
N ALA A 190 -1.51 14.16 2.40
CA ALA A 190 -2.03 13.05 1.61
C ALA A 190 -2.31 13.52 0.17
N THR A 191 -1.26 13.64 -0.64
CA THR A 191 -1.33 14.11 -2.03
C THR A 191 -2.27 13.28 -2.89
N GLY A 192 -2.27 11.95 -2.72
CA GLY A 192 -3.19 11.03 -3.39
C GLY A 192 -4.63 11.05 -2.83
N PHE A 193 -4.95 11.93 -1.89
CA PHE A 193 -6.28 12.04 -1.28
C PHE A 193 -6.66 13.51 -1.11
N PHE A 194 -6.92 14.17 -2.25
CA PHE A 194 -7.34 15.57 -2.34
C PHE A 194 -6.39 16.57 -1.65
N GLN A 195 -5.09 16.25 -1.60
CA GLN A 195 -4.08 17.04 -0.88
C GLN A 195 -4.46 17.36 0.56
N ARG A 196 -5.19 16.46 1.24
CA ARG A 196 -5.63 16.71 2.61
C ARG A 196 -4.47 16.65 3.59
N GLU A 197 -4.52 17.52 4.60
CA GLU A 197 -3.49 17.66 5.61
C GLU A 197 -3.97 17.20 6.99
N PHE A 198 -3.12 16.46 7.71
CA PHE A 198 -3.41 16.00 9.07
C PHE A 198 -2.24 16.35 9.98
N ARG A 199 -2.49 17.18 11.01
CA ARG A 199 -1.43 17.76 11.86
C ARG A 199 -1.32 17.05 13.19
N GLY A 200 -0.23 16.31 13.39
CA GLY A 200 0.14 15.68 14.65
C GLY A 200 1.17 16.51 15.43
N PHE A 201 1.08 16.46 16.76
CA PHE A 201 2.00 17.14 17.66
C PHE A 201 2.51 16.18 18.73
N ALA A 202 3.81 16.26 19.05
CA ALA A 202 4.42 15.56 20.15
C ALA A 202 5.29 16.50 20.99
N LYS A 203 4.98 16.57 22.29
CA LYS A 203 5.76 17.34 23.25
C LYS A 203 7.13 16.70 23.47
N HIS A 204 8.16 17.53 23.65
CA HIS A 204 9.50 17.03 23.95
C HIS A 204 9.50 16.12 25.19
N GLY A 205 10.15 14.96 25.07
CA GLY A 205 10.27 13.99 26.15
C GLY A 205 8.97 13.25 26.48
N SER A 206 7.90 13.44 25.70
CA SER A 206 6.64 12.69 25.86
C SER A 206 6.74 11.25 25.35
N SER A 207 7.74 10.96 24.51
CA SER A 207 7.93 9.64 23.93
C SER A 207 8.58 8.72 24.96
N ILE A 208 7.76 7.94 25.67
CA ILE A 208 8.21 6.91 26.60
C ILE A 208 8.73 5.74 25.76
N ALA A 209 9.95 5.84 25.23
CA ALA A 209 10.61 4.72 24.59
C ALA A 209 11.00 3.67 25.65
N LYS A 210 10.03 2.87 26.10
CA LYS A 210 10.27 1.59 26.78
C LYS A 210 10.70 0.58 25.71
N GLY A 211 11.93 0.69 25.21
CA GLY A 211 12.40 -0.15 24.11
C GLY A 211 13.91 -0.37 24.10
N PHE A 212 14.32 -1.52 24.63
CA PHE A 212 15.54 -2.28 24.29
C PHE A 212 16.83 -1.50 24.00
N GLY A 213 17.50 -1.02 25.06
CA GLY A 213 18.97 -0.90 25.15
C GLY A 213 19.74 -0.02 24.15
N LYS A 214 19.13 0.43 23.05
CA LYS A 214 19.71 1.30 22.04
C LYS A 214 19.23 2.72 22.32
N LYS A 215 20.19 3.59 22.66
CA LYS A 215 19.95 5.02 22.86
C LYS A 215 19.59 5.66 21.52
N ILE A 216 18.30 5.69 21.17
CA ILE A 216 17.81 6.50 20.06
C ILE A 216 17.83 7.97 20.52
N PRO A 217 18.33 8.92 19.71
CA PRO A 217 18.32 10.33 20.06
C PRO A 217 16.88 10.82 20.33
N ALA A 218 16.69 11.58 21.42
CA ALA A 218 15.39 12.12 21.81
C ALA A 218 14.65 12.90 20.68
N PRO A 219 15.32 13.71 19.84
CA PRO A 219 14.64 14.45 18.76
C PRO A 219 13.93 13.53 17.75
N TRP A 220 14.51 12.36 17.48
CA TRP A 220 13.95 11.38 16.54
C TRP A 220 12.70 10.68 17.09
N LEU A 221 12.64 10.48 18.40
CA LEU A 221 11.50 9.86 19.07
C LEU A 221 10.29 10.79 19.11
N ASP A 222 10.52 12.08 19.35
CA ASP A 222 9.46 13.09 19.33
C ASP A 222 8.90 13.26 17.92
N GLN A 223 9.76 13.25 16.90
CA GLN A 223 9.33 13.30 15.49
C GLN A 223 8.43 12.10 15.12
N ARG A 224 8.85 10.87 15.44
CA ARG A 224 8.03 9.67 15.18
C ARG A 224 6.68 9.73 15.91
N ALA A 225 6.66 10.25 17.13
CA ALA A 225 5.42 10.42 17.88
C ALA A 225 4.50 11.46 17.21
N ALA A 226 5.04 12.57 16.69
CA ALA A 226 4.26 13.56 15.94
C ALA A 226 3.70 12.99 14.62
N GLU A 227 4.51 12.25 13.86
CA GLU A 227 4.07 11.55 12.65
C GLU A 227 2.96 10.54 12.96
N GLN A 228 3.12 9.75 14.03
CA GLN A 228 2.09 8.80 14.46
C GLN A 228 0.79 9.53 14.82
N ALA A 229 0.86 10.64 15.56
CA ALA A 229 -0.31 11.44 15.89
C ALA A 229 -1.03 11.99 14.64
N ALA A 230 -0.29 12.41 13.61
CA ALA A 230 -0.86 12.82 12.33
C ALA A 230 -1.59 11.65 11.63
N CYS A 231 -1.00 10.46 11.63
CA CYS A 231 -1.63 9.25 11.07
C CYS A 231 -2.90 8.85 11.84
N GLU A 232 -2.93 9.02 13.16
CA GLU A 232 -4.12 8.73 13.97
C GLU A 232 -5.28 9.68 13.63
N LEU A 233 -4.99 10.96 13.34
CA LEU A 233 -6.00 11.90 12.85
C LEU A 233 -6.53 11.49 11.49
N PHE A 234 -5.65 11.12 10.54
CA PHE A 234 -6.06 10.55 9.27
C PHE A 234 -6.99 9.35 9.46
N LYS A 235 -6.60 8.42 10.35
CA LYS A 235 -7.38 7.20 10.62
C LYS A 235 -8.78 7.50 11.17
N ARG A 236 -8.97 8.61 11.88
CA ARG A 236 -10.26 9.02 12.49
C ARG A 236 -11.09 9.94 11.60
N ASP A 237 -10.53 10.41 10.49
CA ASP A 237 -11.22 11.33 9.59
C ASP A 237 -12.47 10.70 8.97
N ALA A 238 -13.56 11.46 8.91
CA ALA A 238 -14.85 10.95 8.46
C ALA A 238 -14.85 10.52 6.99
N GLU A 239 -14.18 11.26 6.11
CA GLU A 239 -14.13 10.92 4.68
C GLU A 239 -13.21 9.71 4.45
N VAL A 240 -12.10 9.62 5.20
CA VAL A 240 -11.23 8.44 5.19
C VAL A 240 -12.01 7.19 5.65
N GLN A 241 -12.85 7.33 6.67
CA GLN A 241 -13.71 6.28 7.22
C GLN A 241 -14.80 5.84 6.24
N GLU A 242 -15.33 6.75 5.44
CA GLU A 242 -16.28 6.44 4.37
C GLU A 242 -15.58 5.71 3.23
N VAL A 243 -14.49 6.30 2.69
CA VAL A 243 -13.76 5.75 1.53
C VAL A 243 -13.21 4.37 1.82
N ARG A 244 -12.67 4.11 3.02
CA ARG A 244 -12.09 2.81 3.35
C ARG A 244 -13.07 1.64 3.21
N GLN A 245 -14.37 1.88 3.35
CA GLN A 245 -15.40 0.83 3.24
C GLN A 245 -15.62 0.39 1.79
N TRP A 246 -15.24 1.25 0.84
CA TRP A 246 -15.51 1.07 -0.59
C TRP A 246 -14.23 0.93 -1.41
N LEU A 247 -13.08 0.59 -0.82
CA LEU A 247 -11.85 0.40 -1.59
C LEU A 247 -11.86 -0.91 -2.39
N PRO A 248 -11.34 -0.95 -3.61
CA PRO A 248 -11.15 -2.21 -4.33
C PRO A 248 -10.19 -3.13 -3.55
N PRO A 249 -10.32 -4.46 -3.61
CA PRO A 249 -9.40 -5.39 -2.95
C PRO A 249 -7.93 -5.14 -3.31
N LYS A 250 -7.00 -5.56 -2.44
CA LYS A 250 -5.57 -5.38 -2.72
C LYS A 250 -5.17 -6.00 -4.06
N MET A 251 -4.30 -5.32 -4.82
CA MET A 251 -3.88 -5.78 -6.14
C MET A 251 -3.34 -7.21 -6.17
N ASP A 252 -2.61 -7.64 -5.13
CA ASP A 252 -2.11 -9.01 -5.03
C ASP A 252 -3.23 -10.04 -4.94
N ARG A 253 -4.35 -9.70 -4.28
CA ARG A 253 -5.53 -10.57 -4.25
C ARG A 253 -6.12 -10.69 -5.63
N ILE A 254 -6.34 -9.56 -6.33
CA ILE A 254 -6.88 -9.58 -7.68
C ILE A 254 -5.97 -10.40 -8.61
N ARG A 255 -4.64 -10.15 -8.61
CA ARG A 255 -3.66 -10.88 -9.42
C ARG A 255 -3.65 -12.39 -9.14
N LYS A 256 -3.89 -12.81 -7.90
CA LYS A 256 -4.05 -14.24 -7.55
C LYS A 256 -5.22 -14.91 -8.27
N PHE A 257 -6.23 -14.16 -8.74
CA PHE A 257 -7.35 -14.70 -9.51
C PHE A 257 -7.13 -14.70 -11.03
N PHE A 258 -6.19 -13.93 -11.59
CA PHE A 258 -6.02 -13.86 -13.06
C PHE A 258 -4.59 -13.93 -13.60
N LYS A 259 -3.61 -14.42 -12.81
CA LYS A 259 -2.26 -14.74 -13.33
C LYS A 259 -2.32 -15.74 -14.51
N LEU A 260 -1.93 -15.28 -15.69
CA LEU A 260 -1.79 -16.12 -16.90
C LEU A 260 -0.59 -17.06 -16.78
N GLU A 261 -0.79 -18.32 -17.13
CA GLU A 261 0.26 -19.33 -17.21
C GLU A 261 1.11 -19.16 -18.48
N LYS A 262 2.27 -19.82 -18.53
CA LYS A 262 3.20 -19.71 -19.67
C LYS A 262 2.51 -20.12 -20.99
N HIS A 263 1.85 -21.27 -21.01
CA HIS A 263 1.17 -21.76 -22.21
C HIS A 263 0.09 -20.79 -22.73
N GLN A 264 -0.70 -20.19 -21.84
CA GLN A 264 -1.71 -19.18 -22.19
C GLN A 264 -1.09 -17.94 -22.82
N LYS A 265 0.05 -17.49 -22.30
CA LYS A 265 0.79 -16.36 -22.87
C LYS A 265 1.31 -16.69 -24.27
N ASP A 266 1.85 -17.89 -24.46
CA ASP A 266 2.38 -18.34 -25.74
C ASP A 266 1.25 -18.46 -26.80
N GLU A 267 0.08 -19.00 -26.42
CA GLU A 267 -1.10 -19.06 -27.28
C GLU A 267 -1.65 -17.67 -27.65
N LEU A 268 -1.77 -16.77 -26.67
CA LEU A 268 -2.19 -15.38 -26.93
C LEU A 268 -1.23 -14.68 -27.90
N ALA A 269 0.08 -14.86 -27.70
CA ALA A 269 1.09 -14.30 -28.57
C ALA A 269 1.00 -14.89 -29.99
N ALA A 270 0.78 -16.21 -30.12
CA ALA A 270 0.58 -16.87 -31.41
C ALA A 270 -0.66 -16.37 -32.17
N MET A 271 -1.70 -15.96 -31.43
CA MET A 271 -2.89 -15.30 -32.00
C MET A 271 -2.70 -13.80 -32.29
N GLY A 272 -1.51 -13.24 -32.02
CA GLY A 272 -1.19 -11.84 -32.26
C GLY A 272 -1.60 -10.87 -31.14
N PHE A 273 -1.95 -11.39 -29.95
CA PHE A 273 -2.30 -10.58 -28.79
C PHE A 273 -1.14 -10.54 -27.78
N PRO A 274 -0.53 -9.37 -27.52
CA PRO A 274 0.52 -9.25 -26.51
C PRO A 274 -0.03 -9.60 -25.10
N PRO A 275 0.56 -10.57 -24.39
CA PRO A 275 0.01 -11.02 -23.11
C PRO A 275 -0.05 -9.94 -22.02
N THR A 276 0.86 -8.96 -22.08
CA THR A 276 0.88 -7.81 -21.17
C THR A 276 -0.34 -6.92 -21.36
N THR A 277 -0.72 -6.65 -22.62
CA THR A 277 -1.93 -5.89 -22.97
C THR A 277 -3.17 -6.62 -22.51
N VAL A 278 -3.28 -7.93 -22.79
CA VAL A 278 -4.41 -8.75 -22.34
C VAL A 278 -4.56 -8.75 -20.82
N GLN A 279 -3.46 -8.87 -20.07
CA GLN A 279 -3.51 -8.77 -18.60
C GLN A 279 -3.95 -7.40 -18.11
N SER A 280 -3.51 -6.33 -18.78
CA SER A 280 -3.97 -4.96 -18.49
C SER A 280 -5.48 -4.83 -18.73
N ASP A 281 -5.99 -5.35 -19.83
CA ASP A 281 -7.41 -5.29 -20.18
C ASP A 281 -8.28 -6.14 -19.24
N ILE A 282 -7.81 -7.33 -18.83
CA ILE A 282 -8.46 -8.13 -17.79
C ILE A 282 -8.51 -7.34 -16.48
N THR A 283 -7.40 -6.72 -16.08
CA THR A 283 -7.35 -5.91 -14.86
C THR A 283 -8.35 -4.77 -14.92
N LYS A 284 -8.38 -4.01 -16.03
CA LYS A 284 -9.34 -2.92 -16.25
C LYS A 284 -10.79 -3.42 -16.23
N ALA A 285 -11.08 -4.57 -16.83
CA ALA A 285 -12.42 -5.16 -16.83
C ALA A 285 -12.88 -5.52 -15.39
N ILE A 286 -11.98 -6.11 -14.58
CA ILE A 286 -12.27 -6.39 -13.17
C ILE A 286 -12.49 -5.08 -12.39
N TYR A 287 -11.64 -4.07 -12.61
CA TYR A 287 -11.79 -2.76 -11.97
C TYR A 287 -13.09 -2.07 -12.37
N SER A 288 -13.54 -2.20 -13.62
CA SER A 288 -14.86 -1.74 -14.04
C SER A 288 -15.96 -2.44 -13.25
N GLY A 289 -15.85 -3.74 -13.02
CA GLY A 289 -16.79 -4.47 -12.17
C GLY A 289 -16.79 -3.98 -10.72
N PHE A 290 -15.64 -3.61 -10.16
CA PHE A 290 -15.57 -3.00 -8.83
C PHE A 290 -16.20 -1.60 -8.78
N ARG A 291 -16.04 -0.81 -9.85
CA ARG A 291 -16.74 0.47 -10.00
C ARG A 291 -18.25 0.29 -9.96
N ASP A 292 -18.77 -0.70 -10.68
CA ASP A 292 -20.20 -1.00 -10.72
C ASP A 292 -20.75 -1.46 -9.36
N LEU A 293 -19.89 -2.00 -8.50
CA LEU A 293 -20.20 -2.35 -7.11
C LEU A 293 -20.07 -1.17 -6.13
N GLY A 294 -19.79 0.04 -6.62
CA GLY A 294 -19.66 1.24 -5.80
C GLY A 294 -18.31 1.39 -5.13
N CYS A 295 -17.26 0.70 -5.60
CA CYS A 295 -15.92 0.96 -5.10
C CYS A 295 -15.48 2.40 -5.45
N ARG A 296 -14.67 3.00 -4.59
CA ARG A 296 -14.09 4.34 -4.75
C ARG A 296 -12.60 4.27 -5.01
N THR A 297 -12.15 5.04 -6.00
CA THR A 297 -10.73 5.25 -6.33
C THR A 297 -10.56 6.69 -6.79
N SER A 298 -9.34 7.23 -6.74
CA SER A 298 -9.07 8.59 -7.20
C SER A 298 -9.44 8.82 -8.66
N MET A 299 -9.34 7.78 -9.50
CA MET A 299 -9.73 7.84 -10.91
C MET A 299 -11.24 8.05 -11.13
N TRP A 300 -12.09 7.71 -10.16
CA TRP A 300 -13.54 7.81 -10.29
C TRP A 300 -14.10 9.01 -9.54
N ASP A 301 -13.49 9.37 -8.42
CA ASP A 301 -13.93 10.50 -7.60
C ASP A 301 -13.53 11.86 -8.20
N THR A 302 -12.58 11.89 -9.15
CA THR A 302 -12.12 13.12 -9.82
C THR A 302 -13.09 13.66 -10.88
N TYR A 303 -14.16 12.94 -11.22
CA TYR A 303 -15.10 13.33 -12.29
C TYR A 303 -16.43 13.90 -11.80
N GLU A 304 -16.62 14.06 -10.49
CA GLU A 304 -17.89 14.56 -9.89
C GLU A 304 -17.78 15.93 -9.18
N GLY A 305 -16.68 16.67 -9.38
CA GLY A 305 -16.49 18.04 -8.88
C GLY A 305 -16.39 19.07 -9.99
#